data_AF-A0A1H9MWP5-F1
#
_entry.id   AF-A0A1H9MWP5-F1
#
_cell.length_a   1.000
_cell.length_b   1.000
_cell.length_c   1.000
_cell.angle_alpha   90.00
_cell.angle_beta   90.00
_cell.angle_gamma   90.00
#
_symmetry.space_group_name_H-M   'P 1'
#
loop_
_entity.id
_entity.type
_entity.pdbx_description
1 polymer ?
#
loop_
_entity_poly.entity_id
_entity_poly.type
_entity_poly.pdbx_seq_one_letter_code
_entity_poly.pdbx_strand_id
1 'polypeptide(L)'
;MAIKAVFFDIDGTLLNDRKNVQQSTQKAIKSLKQQGIFVGLATGRGPSFVQPYLENLGLDFAVTYNGQYIFTRDQVLYHNQLPVSTIYRIIRYASDRRREISLGTASGLVGSRIIDMGTSRFGQVVSTIVPKRWAKAVERSFKHLIRRFKPQNLNNLLTIMRQPIYQIVLVATEGETDKIQEAFPYIKITRSSPYSADLISKEQSKIKGIERVGEMFGFELAEVMAFGDSDNDIEMLSGVGIGVAMGNAKSSVKELAHYTTDSNNNDGISKALAHYGLIHFEVEESFESQDENFNKVKDFHHLMDGETCETPRLYGSEEATHRSDFKVEEIVEFLHAASKENPEAFEKSISDLHAAIDKAVNKVRSKEHPETPLVGQVDALTDLLYLTYGSFVLMGVDPKPFFDTVHEANMGKIFPDGKAHFDPVTHKILKPDDWEEQFAPEPAIKRELDRQIQKSLNRKKRNQASH
;
A
#
# COMPACT_ATOMS: atom_id res chain seq x y z
N MET A 1 -8.23 2.48 -9.81
CA MET A 1 -9.02 1.45 -9.06
C MET A 1 -8.76 1.67 -7.57
N ALA A 2 -9.78 2.02 -6.78
CA ALA A 2 -9.58 2.41 -5.38
C ALA A 2 -9.03 1.27 -4.51
N ILE A 3 -7.85 1.49 -3.90
CA ILE A 3 -7.22 0.55 -2.96
C ILE A 3 -8.02 0.50 -1.65
N LYS A 4 -8.37 -0.71 -1.21
CA LYS A 4 -9.08 -0.98 0.05
C LYS A 4 -8.22 -1.66 1.11
N ALA A 5 -7.12 -2.30 0.72
CA ALA A 5 -6.21 -2.93 1.67
C ALA A 5 -4.74 -2.80 1.25
N VAL A 6 -3.86 -2.62 2.24
CA VAL A 6 -2.40 -2.59 2.08
C VAL A 6 -1.76 -3.69 2.92
N PHE A 7 -0.92 -4.50 2.29
CA PHE A 7 -0.18 -5.57 2.95
C PHE A 7 1.33 -5.33 2.90
N PHE A 8 2.01 -5.57 4.00
CA PHE A 8 3.46 -5.51 4.08
C PHE A 8 4.06 -6.87 4.41
N ASP A 9 5.09 -7.30 3.66
CA ASP A 9 6.08 -8.20 4.26
C ASP A 9 6.83 -7.49 5.40
N ILE A 10 7.52 -8.26 6.24
CA ILE A 10 8.25 -7.77 7.39
C ILE A 10 9.73 -7.52 7.06
N ASP A 11 10.47 -8.58 6.74
CA ASP A 11 11.93 -8.52 6.77
C ASP A 11 12.41 -7.91 5.44
N GLY A 12 13.15 -6.80 5.50
CA GLY A 12 13.56 -6.11 4.27
C GLY A 12 12.44 -5.28 3.63
N THR A 13 11.27 -5.20 4.27
CA THR A 13 10.12 -4.40 3.85
C THR A 13 9.67 -3.46 4.97
N LEU A 14 8.83 -3.91 5.90
CA LEU A 14 8.39 -3.11 7.05
C LEU A 14 9.54 -2.78 8.02
N LEU A 15 10.48 -3.71 8.18
CA LEU A 15 11.66 -3.55 9.03
C LEU A 15 12.87 -3.11 8.23
N ASN A 16 13.48 -2.01 8.69
CA ASN A 16 14.79 -1.58 8.24
C ASN A 16 15.92 -2.50 8.76
N ASP A 17 17.16 -2.24 8.36
CA ASP A 17 18.30 -3.08 8.76
C ASP A 17 18.58 -3.06 10.27
N ARG A 18 18.05 -2.05 10.98
CA ARG A 18 18.11 -1.92 12.44
C ARG A 18 16.95 -2.59 13.15
N LYS A 19 16.06 -3.29 12.42
CA LYS A 19 14.85 -3.97 12.93
C LYS A 19 13.81 -3.04 13.53
N ASN A 20 13.78 -1.80 13.05
CA ASN A 20 12.79 -0.80 13.42
C ASN A 20 11.87 -0.50 12.24
N VAL A 21 10.65 -0.09 12.56
CA VAL A 21 9.70 0.48 11.60
C VAL A 21 9.98 1.98 11.49
N GLN A 22 10.19 2.50 10.29
CA GLN A 22 10.48 3.92 10.07
C GLN A 22 9.32 4.79 10.54
N GLN A 23 9.62 5.99 11.05
CA GLN A 23 8.58 6.91 11.53
C GLN A 23 7.62 7.33 10.41
N SER A 24 8.15 7.56 9.22
CA SER A 24 7.39 7.77 7.98
C SER A 24 6.37 6.66 7.72
N THR A 25 6.77 5.40 7.91
CA THR A 25 5.90 4.22 7.73
C THR A 25 4.83 4.16 8.82
N GLN A 26 5.15 4.52 10.06
CA GLN A 26 4.15 4.60 11.14
C GLN A 26 3.09 5.67 10.85
N LYS A 27 3.52 6.87 10.39
CA LYS A 27 2.62 7.94 9.95
C LYS A 27 1.75 7.49 8.77
N ALA A 28 2.36 6.82 7.78
CA ALA A 28 1.67 6.29 6.62
C ALA A 28 0.56 5.29 7.00
N ILE A 29 0.87 4.32 7.86
CA ILE A 29 -0.12 3.34 8.35
C ILE A 29 -1.30 4.05 9.03
N LYS A 30 -1.04 5.07 9.85
CA LYS A 30 -2.09 5.86 10.50
C LYS A 30 -2.97 6.58 9.48
N SER A 31 -2.37 7.22 8.47
CA SER A 31 -3.10 7.94 7.41
C SER A 31 -3.98 7.00 6.58
N LEU A 32 -3.46 5.83 6.17
CA LEU A 32 -4.24 4.80 5.47
C LEU A 32 -5.48 4.39 6.27
N LYS A 33 -5.28 4.11 7.57
CA LYS A 33 -6.39 3.71 8.45
C LYS A 33 -7.43 4.81 8.65
N GLN A 34 -7.03 6.07 8.71
CA GLN A 34 -7.96 7.21 8.79
C GLN A 34 -8.85 7.33 7.55
N GLN A 35 -8.34 6.91 6.40
CA GLN A 35 -9.08 6.83 5.13
C GLN A 35 -9.95 5.57 5.02
N GLY A 36 -9.94 4.69 6.02
CA GLY A 36 -10.71 3.43 6.03
C GLY A 36 -10.06 2.29 5.24
N ILE A 37 -8.80 2.43 4.86
CA ILE A 37 -8.02 1.38 4.18
C ILE A 37 -7.54 0.38 5.23
N PHE A 38 -7.79 -0.91 5.00
CA PHE A 38 -7.30 -1.97 5.88
C PHE A 38 -5.79 -2.14 5.73
N VAL A 39 -5.08 -2.34 6.84
CA VAL A 39 -3.63 -2.51 6.83
C VAL A 39 -3.25 -3.80 7.54
N GLY A 40 -2.49 -4.66 6.86
CA GLY A 40 -2.09 -5.95 7.42
C GLY A 40 -0.68 -6.40 7.06
N LEU A 41 -0.29 -7.53 7.65
CA LEU A 41 1.00 -8.18 7.40
C LEU A 41 0.80 -9.44 6.55
N ALA A 42 1.75 -9.72 5.66
CA ALA A 42 1.81 -10.97 4.91
C ALA A 42 3.24 -11.55 4.96
N THR A 43 3.45 -12.57 5.79
CA THR A 43 4.80 -13.00 6.18
C THR A 43 4.95 -14.52 6.36
N GLY A 44 6.19 -15.00 6.22
CA GLY A 44 6.57 -16.35 6.65
C GLY A 44 6.82 -16.47 8.16
N ARG A 45 6.88 -15.34 8.89
CA ARG A 45 7.00 -15.32 10.36
C ARG A 45 5.74 -15.86 11.04
N GLY A 46 5.89 -16.27 12.30
CA GLY A 46 4.79 -16.80 13.11
C GLY A 46 4.06 -15.74 13.96
N PRO A 47 2.93 -16.12 14.58
CA PRO A 47 2.06 -15.19 15.32
C PRO A 47 2.77 -14.39 16.41
N SER A 48 3.58 -15.03 17.25
CA SER A 48 4.28 -14.35 18.35
C SER A 48 5.29 -13.30 17.90
N PHE A 49 5.86 -13.47 16.70
CA PHE A 49 6.77 -12.48 16.14
C PHE A 49 6.00 -11.23 15.67
N VAL A 50 4.84 -11.42 15.04
CA VAL A 50 4.10 -10.32 14.43
C VAL A 50 3.19 -9.58 15.40
N GLN A 51 2.80 -10.23 16.50
CA GLN A 51 1.84 -9.70 17.46
C GLN A 51 2.21 -8.30 18.01
N PRO A 52 3.47 -8.01 18.40
CA PRO A 52 3.84 -6.67 18.83
C PRO A 52 3.62 -5.60 17.75
N TYR A 53 3.80 -5.94 16.47
CA TYR A 53 3.57 -5.00 15.36
C TYR A 53 2.08 -4.81 15.09
N LEU A 54 1.30 -5.90 15.13
CA LEU A 54 -0.15 -5.86 15.03
C LEU A 54 -0.74 -4.92 16.09
N GLU A 55 -0.25 -4.98 17.33
CA GLU A 55 -0.67 -4.15 18.46
C GLU A 55 -0.15 -2.70 18.38
N ASN A 56 1.15 -2.50 18.22
CA ASN A 56 1.78 -1.17 18.30
C ASN A 56 1.46 -0.29 17.10
N LEU A 57 1.31 -0.86 15.90
CA LEU A 57 1.07 -0.09 14.67
C LEU A 57 -0.41 0.08 14.32
N GLY A 58 -1.33 -0.50 15.11
CA GLY A 58 -2.74 -0.39 14.76
C GLY A 58 -3.21 -1.38 13.70
N LEU A 59 -2.45 -2.39 13.26
CA LEU A 59 -2.80 -3.20 12.09
C LEU A 59 -4.07 -4.05 12.32
N ASP A 60 -4.81 -4.33 11.24
CA ASP A 60 -6.11 -5.00 11.25
C ASP A 60 -5.97 -6.53 11.33
N PHE A 61 -5.04 -7.09 10.55
CA PHE A 61 -4.84 -8.54 10.47
C PHE A 61 -3.39 -8.92 10.13
N ALA A 62 -3.02 -10.16 10.44
CA ALA A 62 -1.75 -10.74 10.07
C ALA A 62 -1.95 -12.10 9.39
N VAL A 63 -1.43 -12.22 8.17
CA VAL A 63 -1.28 -13.45 7.41
C VAL A 63 0.11 -14.01 7.70
N THR A 64 0.18 -15.03 8.55
CA THR A 64 1.43 -15.63 9.04
C THR A 64 1.67 -17.03 8.47
N TYR A 65 2.90 -17.52 8.62
CA TYR A 65 3.33 -18.82 8.11
C TYR A 65 2.94 -19.04 6.63
N ASN A 66 3.11 -18.00 5.82
CA ASN A 66 2.79 -18.00 4.39
C ASN A 66 1.32 -18.39 4.11
N GLY A 67 0.37 -17.84 4.88
CA GLY A 67 -1.07 -18.06 4.67
C GLY A 67 -1.69 -19.17 5.52
N GLN A 68 -0.88 -19.89 6.31
CA GLN A 68 -1.37 -21.02 7.10
C GLN A 68 -2.01 -20.63 8.42
N TYR A 69 -1.80 -19.40 8.90
CA TYR A 69 -2.39 -18.92 10.14
C TYR A 69 -2.71 -17.43 10.02
N ILE A 70 -3.99 -17.08 10.08
CA ILE A 70 -4.51 -15.73 9.86
C ILE A 70 -5.28 -15.31 11.09
N PHE A 71 -4.96 -14.14 11.62
CA PHE A 71 -5.59 -13.64 12.84
C PHE A 71 -5.66 -12.12 12.86
N THR A 72 -6.62 -11.64 13.64
CA THR A 72 -6.74 -10.24 14.09
C THR A 72 -6.26 -10.17 15.54
N ARG A 73 -6.31 -8.99 16.15
CA ARG A 73 -5.98 -8.82 17.57
C ARG A 73 -6.85 -9.70 18.48
N ASP A 74 -8.12 -9.86 18.12
CA ASP A 74 -9.12 -10.45 19.01
C ASP A 74 -9.41 -11.92 18.72
N GLN A 75 -9.15 -12.38 17.49
CA GLN A 75 -9.52 -13.72 17.06
C GLN A 75 -8.67 -14.28 15.94
N VAL A 76 -8.57 -15.60 15.91
CA VAL A 76 -8.05 -16.38 14.79
C VAL A 76 -9.14 -16.48 13.73
N LEU A 77 -8.84 -16.04 12.51
CA LEU A 77 -9.75 -16.06 11.38
C LEU A 77 -9.66 -17.38 10.60
N TYR A 78 -8.45 -17.89 10.44
CA TYR A 78 -8.19 -19.10 9.66
C TYR A 78 -6.91 -19.77 10.14
N HIS A 79 -6.87 -21.11 10.08
CA HIS A 79 -5.65 -21.86 10.28
C HIS A 79 -5.65 -23.17 9.49
N ASN A 80 -4.47 -23.59 9.02
CA ASN A 80 -4.27 -24.81 8.25
C ASN A 80 -3.05 -25.57 8.76
N GLN A 81 -3.29 -26.60 9.57
CA GLN A 81 -2.25 -27.42 10.18
C GLN A 81 -1.72 -28.49 9.22
N LEU A 82 -0.44 -28.79 9.31
CA LEU A 82 0.19 -29.88 8.57
C LEU A 82 -0.25 -31.25 9.12
N PRO A 83 -0.43 -32.28 8.27
CA PRO A 83 -0.75 -33.62 8.73
C PRO A 83 0.37 -34.18 9.64
N VAL A 84 -0.02 -34.77 10.77
CA VAL A 84 0.88 -35.39 11.77
C VAL A 84 1.85 -36.40 11.11
N SER A 85 1.35 -37.19 10.15
CA SER A 85 2.16 -38.16 9.39
C SER A 85 3.25 -37.49 8.57
N THR A 86 2.96 -36.34 7.94
CA THR A 86 3.92 -35.55 7.17
C THR A 86 4.97 -34.92 8.08
N ILE A 87 4.54 -34.33 9.20
CA ILE A 87 5.44 -33.75 10.20
C ILE A 87 6.42 -34.81 10.72
N TYR A 88 5.93 -36.01 11.06
CA TYR A 88 6.76 -37.12 11.51
C TYR A 88 7.81 -37.51 10.46
N ARG A 89 7.42 -37.64 9.19
CA ARG A 89 8.35 -37.97 8.09
C ARG A 89 9.41 -36.89 7.90
N ILE A 90 9.05 -35.61 8.02
CA ILE A 90 10.00 -34.49 7.93
C ILE A 90 10.97 -34.49 9.11
N ILE A 91 10.48 -34.71 10.34
CA ILE A 91 11.33 -34.87 11.54
C ILE A 91 12.36 -35.98 11.34
N ARG A 92 11.93 -37.15 10.83
CA ARG A 92 12.83 -38.29 10.54
C ARG A 92 13.82 -37.95 9.43
N TYR A 93 13.35 -37.38 8.33
CA TYR A 93 14.21 -36.94 7.21
C TYR A 93 15.31 -35.97 7.68
N ALA A 94 14.96 -35.00 8.51
CA ALA A 94 15.90 -34.04 9.08
C ALA A 94 16.90 -34.72 10.02
N SER A 95 16.43 -35.58 10.93
CA SER A 95 17.27 -36.34 11.86
C SER A 95 18.30 -37.21 11.12
N ASP A 96 17.86 -37.95 10.09
CA ASP A 96 18.73 -38.87 9.34
C ASP A 96 19.84 -38.11 8.59
N ARG A 97 19.53 -36.88 8.14
CA ARG A 97 20.47 -36.00 7.43
C ARG A 97 21.19 -35.01 8.34
N ARG A 98 21.02 -35.12 9.66
CA ARG A 98 21.58 -34.21 10.67
C ARG A 98 21.28 -32.73 10.37
N ARG A 99 20.04 -32.45 9.94
CA ARG A 99 19.52 -31.10 9.71
C ARG A 99 18.68 -30.66 10.89
N GLU A 100 18.74 -29.38 11.20
CA GLU A 100 17.91 -28.77 12.23
C GLU A 100 16.58 -28.31 11.67
N ILE A 101 15.53 -28.45 12.49
CA ILE A 101 14.20 -27.93 12.19
C ILE A 101 13.63 -27.13 13.35
N SER A 102 12.69 -26.24 13.03
CA SER A 102 11.76 -25.64 13.98
C SER A 102 10.32 -25.91 13.53
N LEU A 103 9.44 -26.15 14.48
CA LEU A 103 8.01 -26.37 14.27
C LEU A 103 7.26 -25.07 14.61
N GLY A 104 6.51 -24.54 13.65
CA GLY A 104 5.68 -23.36 13.80
C GLY A 104 4.33 -23.70 14.40
N THR A 105 4.00 -23.06 15.52
CA THR A 105 2.81 -23.32 16.34
C THR A 105 2.02 -22.02 16.50
N ALA A 106 0.85 -22.07 17.14
CA ALA A 106 0.07 -20.85 17.40
C ALA A 106 0.83 -19.86 18.31
N SER A 107 1.74 -20.34 19.16
CA SER A 107 2.59 -19.50 20.03
C SER A 107 3.93 -19.12 19.42
N GLY A 108 4.20 -19.50 18.16
CA GLY A 108 5.45 -19.21 17.45
C GLY A 108 6.29 -20.45 17.11
N LEU A 109 7.55 -20.20 16.71
CA LEU A 109 8.50 -21.27 16.36
C LEU A 109 9.08 -21.93 17.62
N VAL A 110 9.08 -23.26 17.64
CA VAL A 110 9.61 -24.08 18.74
C VAL A 110 10.49 -25.20 18.17
N GLY A 111 11.66 -25.47 18.76
CA GLY A 111 12.51 -26.61 18.39
C GLY A 111 14.00 -26.30 18.32
N SER A 112 14.44 -25.58 17.27
CA SER A 112 15.85 -25.21 17.08
C SER A 112 16.24 -23.95 17.86
N ARG A 113 17.35 -24.00 18.60
CA ARG A 113 18.02 -22.81 19.17
C ARG A 113 18.89 -22.06 18.15
N ILE A 114 19.14 -22.62 16.96
CA ILE A 114 20.00 -22.00 15.91
C ILE A 114 19.21 -20.97 15.10
N ILE A 115 17.92 -21.21 14.88
CA ILE A 115 17.07 -20.27 14.12
C ILE A 115 16.84 -18.97 14.92
N ASP A 116 16.85 -19.04 16.26
CA ASP A 116 16.88 -17.86 17.14
C ASP A 116 18.11 -16.96 16.89
N MET A 117 19.20 -17.53 16.38
CA MET A 117 20.45 -16.81 16.10
C MET A 117 20.45 -16.14 14.72
N GLY A 118 19.76 -16.73 13.73
CA GLY A 118 19.48 -16.11 12.42
C GLY A 118 18.46 -14.97 12.50
N THR A 119 17.65 -14.94 13.57
CA THR A 119 16.82 -13.80 13.97
C THR A 119 17.52 -12.84 14.94
N SER A 120 18.72 -13.18 15.44
CA SER A 120 19.50 -12.30 16.30
C SER A 120 20.25 -11.24 15.48
N ARG A 121 20.55 -10.10 16.13
CA ARG A 121 21.24 -8.92 15.57
C ARG A 121 22.54 -9.23 14.80
N PHE A 122 23.13 -10.41 14.99
CA PHE A 122 24.40 -10.82 14.40
C PHE A 122 24.27 -11.69 13.14
N GLY A 123 23.15 -12.41 12.97
CA GLY A 123 23.01 -13.42 11.90
C GLY A 123 22.72 -12.84 10.51
N GLN A 124 21.96 -11.73 10.44
CA GLN A 124 21.53 -11.16 9.17
C GLN A 124 22.55 -10.20 8.53
N VAL A 125 23.34 -9.51 9.35
CA VAL A 125 24.44 -8.64 8.89
C VAL A 125 25.47 -9.41 8.07
N VAL A 126 25.69 -10.69 8.39
CA VAL A 126 26.68 -11.53 7.70
C VAL A 126 26.17 -12.02 6.34
N SER A 127 24.86 -12.10 6.07
CA SER A 127 24.37 -12.56 4.75
C SER A 127 24.36 -11.48 3.67
N THR A 128 24.18 -10.21 4.03
CA THR A 128 24.07 -9.08 3.08
C THR A 128 25.41 -8.44 2.71
N ILE A 129 26.47 -8.64 3.51
CA ILE A 129 27.80 -8.03 3.26
C ILE A 129 28.75 -8.98 2.50
N VAL A 130 28.38 -10.23 2.24
CA VAL A 130 29.33 -11.23 1.69
C VAL A 130 29.40 -11.13 0.16
N PRO A 131 30.56 -10.74 -0.42
CA PRO A 131 30.75 -10.74 -1.87
C PRO A 131 30.64 -12.16 -2.44
N LYS A 132 30.07 -12.35 -3.64
CA LYS A 132 29.89 -13.67 -4.30
C LYS A 132 31.13 -14.59 -4.25
N ARG A 133 32.34 -14.02 -4.28
CA ARG A 133 33.63 -14.77 -4.19
C ARG A 133 33.83 -15.50 -2.86
N TRP A 134 33.16 -15.07 -1.80
CA TRP A 134 33.25 -15.64 -0.46
C TRP A 134 32.12 -16.62 -0.14
N ALA A 135 31.13 -16.79 -1.03
CA ALA A 135 30.00 -17.70 -0.82
C ALA A 135 30.44 -19.13 -0.48
N LYS A 136 31.45 -19.68 -1.19
CA LYS A 136 32.03 -21.00 -0.89
C LYS A 136 32.81 -21.07 0.42
N ALA A 137 33.32 -19.94 0.92
CA ALA A 137 34.02 -19.88 2.20
C ALA A 137 33.01 -19.77 3.36
N VAL A 138 31.95 -18.97 3.19
CA VAL A 138 30.83 -18.86 4.13
C VAL A 138 30.06 -20.18 4.21
N GLU A 139 29.80 -20.85 3.09
CA GLU A 139 29.19 -22.18 3.07
C GLU A 139 30.03 -23.21 3.83
N ARG A 140 31.37 -23.16 3.67
CA ARG A 140 32.31 -24.03 4.41
C ARG A 140 32.35 -23.71 5.90
N SER A 141 32.32 -22.43 6.27
CA SER A 141 32.29 -21.96 7.66
C SER A 141 30.96 -22.29 8.34
N PHE A 142 29.84 -22.15 7.64
CA PHE A 142 28.51 -22.54 8.11
C PHE A 142 28.42 -24.06 8.31
N LYS A 143 28.94 -24.85 7.36
CA LYS A 143 29.10 -26.32 7.51
C LYS A 143 29.96 -26.71 8.72
N HIS A 144 31.04 -25.96 9.01
CA HIS A 144 31.88 -26.18 10.18
C HIS A 144 31.21 -25.77 11.50
N LEU A 145 30.43 -24.68 11.49
CA LEU A 145 29.70 -24.18 12.64
C LEU A 145 28.62 -25.19 13.07
N ILE A 146 27.83 -25.72 12.12
CA ILE A 146 26.82 -26.76 12.36
C ILE A 146 27.42 -28.02 12.98
N ARG A 147 28.68 -28.37 12.65
CA ARG A 147 29.33 -29.60 13.12
C ARG A 147 29.66 -29.62 14.61
N ARG A 148 29.62 -28.47 15.30
CA ARG A 148 29.93 -28.33 16.75
C ARG A 148 28.69 -28.38 17.66
N PHE A 149 27.48 -28.53 17.13
CA PHE A 149 26.26 -28.45 17.93
C PHE A 149 25.70 -29.81 18.38
N LYS A 150 25.04 -29.79 19.54
CA LYS A 150 24.32 -30.96 20.07
C LYS A 150 23.10 -31.24 19.17
N PRO A 151 22.88 -32.50 18.73
CA PRO A 151 21.74 -32.85 17.91
C PRO A 151 20.42 -32.54 18.65
N GLN A 152 19.41 -32.08 17.89
CA GLN A 152 18.07 -31.83 18.43
C GLN A 152 17.51 -33.09 19.08
N ASN A 153 16.84 -32.91 20.21
CA ASN A 153 16.23 -34.02 20.92
C ASN A 153 14.96 -34.47 20.15
N LEU A 154 15.07 -35.62 19.47
CA LEU A 154 13.97 -36.22 18.71
C LEU A 154 12.70 -36.39 19.56
N ASN A 155 12.83 -36.85 20.82
CA ASN A 155 11.68 -37.03 21.70
C ASN A 155 10.97 -35.70 22.02
N ASN A 156 11.72 -34.60 22.07
CA ASN A 156 11.13 -33.27 22.25
C ASN A 156 10.33 -32.86 21.01
N LEU A 157 10.88 -33.04 19.81
CA LEU A 157 10.17 -32.74 18.55
C LEU A 157 8.91 -33.61 18.38
N LEU A 158 9.00 -34.90 18.75
CA LEU A 158 7.86 -35.82 18.76
C LEU A 158 6.79 -35.45 19.81
N THR A 159 7.18 -34.73 20.87
CA THR A 159 6.24 -34.19 21.86
C THR A 159 5.59 -32.92 21.33
N ILE A 160 6.36 -32.01 20.74
CA ILE A 160 5.88 -30.75 20.15
C ILE A 160 4.92 -31.03 18.99
N MET A 161 5.14 -32.04 18.16
CA MET A 161 4.25 -32.34 17.03
C MET A 161 2.85 -32.86 17.45
N ARG A 162 2.59 -33.06 18.75
CA ARG A 162 1.26 -33.43 19.27
C ARG A 162 0.27 -32.26 19.30
N GLN A 163 0.78 -31.03 19.26
CA GLN A 163 -0.04 -29.83 19.06
C GLN A 163 -0.10 -29.46 17.57
N PRO A 164 -1.06 -28.61 17.14
CA PRO A 164 -1.13 -28.12 15.78
C PRO A 164 0.18 -27.46 15.33
N ILE A 165 0.75 -27.99 14.24
CA ILE A 165 1.93 -27.41 13.57
C ILE A 165 1.48 -26.84 12.24
N TYR A 166 1.79 -25.57 12.02
CA TYR A 166 1.42 -24.84 10.82
C TYR A 166 2.56 -24.82 9.80
N GLN A 167 3.81 -24.64 10.22
CA GLN A 167 4.97 -24.57 9.32
C GLN A 167 6.13 -25.38 9.89
N ILE A 168 7.00 -25.91 9.03
CA ILE A 168 8.29 -26.45 9.46
C ILE A 168 9.38 -25.62 8.81
N VAL A 169 10.25 -25.02 9.61
CA VAL A 169 11.44 -24.32 9.12
C VAL A 169 12.59 -25.30 9.17
N LEU A 170 13.14 -25.64 8.01
CA LEU A 170 14.26 -26.57 7.85
C LEU A 170 15.52 -25.81 7.44
N VAL A 171 16.62 -26.04 8.16
CA VAL A 171 17.94 -25.51 7.77
C VAL A 171 18.44 -26.30 6.56
N ALA A 172 18.31 -25.70 5.37
CA ALA A 172 18.66 -26.29 4.09
C ALA A 172 19.10 -25.22 3.09
N THR A 173 20.12 -25.52 2.27
CA THR A 173 20.56 -24.60 1.22
C THR A 173 19.63 -24.64 0.00
N GLU A 174 19.66 -23.62 -0.85
CA GLU A 174 18.90 -23.58 -2.11
C GLU A 174 19.12 -24.83 -2.99
N GLY A 175 20.36 -25.31 -3.10
CA GLY A 175 20.69 -26.52 -3.88
C GLY A 175 20.15 -27.83 -3.29
N GLU A 176 19.53 -27.81 -2.11
CA GLU A 176 18.83 -28.97 -1.52
C GLU A 176 17.32 -28.93 -1.78
N THR A 177 16.77 -27.84 -2.33
CA THR A 177 15.32 -27.63 -2.51
C THR A 177 14.69 -28.75 -3.32
N ASP A 178 15.24 -29.06 -4.49
CA ASP A 178 14.66 -30.08 -5.39
C ASP A 178 14.59 -31.45 -4.73
N LYS A 179 15.65 -31.84 -4.00
CA LYS A 179 15.69 -33.11 -3.26
C LYS A 179 14.67 -33.18 -2.13
N ILE A 180 14.44 -32.06 -1.43
CA ILE A 180 13.41 -31.98 -0.40
C ILE A 180 12.03 -32.02 -1.05
N GLN A 181 11.84 -31.33 -2.17
CA GLN A 181 10.58 -31.28 -2.91
C GLN A 181 10.20 -32.65 -3.48
N GLU A 182 11.17 -33.41 -4.00
CA GLU A 182 11.00 -34.80 -4.45
C GLU A 182 10.61 -35.74 -3.30
N ALA A 183 11.23 -35.57 -2.12
CA ALA A 183 10.91 -36.36 -0.94
C ALA A 183 9.51 -36.05 -0.37
N PHE A 184 9.02 -34.81 -0.56
CA PHE A 184 7.75 -34.33 -0.02
C PHE A 184 6.92 -33.61 -1.09
N PRO A 185 6.36 -34.32 -2.10
CA PRO A 185 5.65 -33.72 -3.24
C PRO A 185 4.31 -33.04 -2.88
N TYR A 186 3.84 -33.25 -1.65
CA TYR A 186 2.61 -32.67 -1.07
C TYR A 186 2.87 -31.45 -0.18
N ILE A 187 4.13 -31.01 -0.08
CA ILE A 187 4.55 -29.82 0.65
C ILE A 187 5.05 -28.79 -0.36
N LYS A 188 4.74 -27.53 -0.13
CA LYS A 188 5.35 -26.41 -0.85
C LYS A 188 6.54 -25.92 -0.03
N ILE A 189 7.64 -25.64 -0.71
CA ILE A 189 8.85 -25.08 -0.10
C ILE A 189 8.93 -23.60 -0.51
N THR A 190 8.97 -22.70 0.47
CA THR A 190 9.21 -21.28 0.27
C THR A 190 10.51 -20.85 0.95
N ARG A 191 11.16 -19.80 0.44
CA ARG A 191 12.43 -19.31 0.98
C ARG A 191 12.45 -17.79 1.04
N SER A 192 12.79 -17.27 2.21
CA SER A 192 13.20 -15.87 2.42
C SER A 192 14.72 -15.73 2.61
N SER A 193 15.46 -16.85 2.67
CA SER A 193 16.92 -16.86 2.87
C SER A 193 17.56 -18.06 2.17
N PRO A 194 18.81 -17.94 1.70
CA PRO A 194 19.52 -19.05 1.05
C PRO A 194 19.75 -20.29 1.92
N TYR A 195 19.60 -20.17 3.25
CA TYR A 195 19.94 -21.23 4.22
C TYR A 195 18.73 -21.77 5.00
N SER A 196 17.53 -21.27 4.71
CA SER A 196 16.30 -21.67 5.40
C SER A 196 15.21 -22.00 4.39
N ALA A 197 14.50 -23.11 4.61
CA ALA A 197 13.38 -23.55 3.81
C ALA A 197 12.14 -23.64 4.71
N ASP A 198 11.10 -22.90 4.35
CA ASP A 198 9.79 -22.99 4.98
C ASP A 198 8.97 -24.06 4.25
N LEU A 199 8.62 -25.11 4.97
CA LEU A 199 7.80 -26.22 4.48
C LEU A 199 6.37 -25.97 4.94
N ILE A 200 5.49 -25.73 3.97
CA ILE A 200 4.09 -25.37 4.15
C ILE A 200 3.18 -26.30 3.33
N SER A 201 1.87 -26.26 3.60
CA SER A 201 0.91 -27.02 2.80
C SER A 201 0.92 -26.57 1.34
N LYS A 202 0.79 -27.52 0.40
CA LYS A 202 0.98 -27.28 -1.04
C LYS A 202 0.17 -26.11 -1.62
N GLU A 203 -1.06 -25.95 -1.15
CA GLU A 203 -2.02 -24.96 -1.66
C GLU A 203 -1.92 -23.60 -0.93
N GLN A 204 -0.98 -23.44 0.01
CA GLN A 204 -0.87 -22.22 0.82
C GLN A 204 0.19 -21.27 0.27
N SER A 205 -0.11 -19.98 0.38
CA SER A 205 0.79 -18.88 0.06
C SER A 205 0.32 -17.61 0.75
N LYS A 206 1.18 -16.58 0.75
CA LYS A 206 0.82 -15.25 1.25
C LYS A 206 -0.42 -14.71 0.54
N ILE A 207 -0.47 -14.78 -0.80
CA ILE A 207 -1.60 -14.30 -1.58
C ILE A 207 -2.89 -15.07 -1.29
N LYS A 208 -2.82 -16.40 -1.11
CA LYS A 208 -3.99 -17.18 -0.67
C LYS A 208 -4.47 -16.82 0.73
N GLY A 209 -3.57 -16.32 1.58
CA GLY A 209 -3.97 -15.72 2.85
C GLY A 209 -4.68 -14.37 2.66
N ILE A 210 -4.14 -13.51 1.81
CA ILE A 210 -4.73 -12.20 1.47
C ILE A 210 -6.12 -12.36 0.86
N GLU A 211 -6.29 -13.27 -0.09
CA GLU A 211 -7.57 -13.57 -0.73
C GLU A 211 -8.65 -13.93 0.30
N ARG A 212 -8.32 -14.80 1.27
CA ARG A 212 -9.24 -15.17 2.37
C ARG A 212 -9.59 -13.99 3.27
N VAL A 213 -8.63 -13.10 3.53
CA VAL A 213 -8.92 -11.87 4.27
C VAL A 213 -9.87 -11.00 3.45
N GLY A 214 -9.66 -10.87 2.14
CA GLY A 214 -10.56 -10.15 1.24
C GLY A 214 -12.00 -10.66 1.28
N GLU A 215 -12.19 -11.98 1.23
CA GLU A 215 -13.50 -12.63 1.36
C GLU A 215 -14.23 -12.25 2.66
N MET A 216 -13.50 -12.10 3.77
CA MET A 216 -14.07 -11.76 5.08
C MET A 216 -14.30 -10.26 5.28
N PHE A 217 -13.48 -9.41 4.68
CA PHE A 217 -13.46 -7.95 4.91
C PHE A 217 -14.04 -7.14 3.74
N GLY A 218 -14.43 -7.77 2.64
CA GLY A 218 -15.15 -7.14 1.54
C GLY A 218 -14.25 -6.39 0.55
N PHE A 219 -13.07 -6.95 0.23
CA PHE A 219 -12.19 -6.45 -0.82
C PHE A 219 -11.70 -7.58 -1.73
N GLU A 220 -11.43 -7.25 -3.00
CA GLU A 220 -10.86 -8.19 -3.98
C GLU A 220 -9.34 -7.98 -4.12
N LEU A 221 -8.62 -8.97 -4.68
CA LEU A 221 -7.17 -8.84 -4.90
C LEU A 221 -6.79 -7.63 -5.77
N ALA A 222 -7.66 -7.24 -6.72
CA ALA A 222 -7.48 -6.04 -7.54
C ALA A 222 -7.54 -4.73 -6.74
N GLU A 223 -8.12 -4.74 -5.53
CA GLU A 223 -8.22 -3.60 -4.62
C GLU A 223 -7.11 -3.63 -3.54
N VAL A 224 -6.09 -4.46 -3.72
CA VAL A 224 -4.98 -4.65 -2.77
C VAL A 224 -3.69 -4.04 -3.30
N MET A 225 -3.00 -3.31 -2.43
CA MET A 225 -1.59 -2.96 -2.61
C MET A 225 -0.72 -3.84 -1.69
N ALA A 226 0.38 -4.39 -2.19
CA ALA A 226 1.28 -5.22 -1.39
C ALA A 226 2.75 -4.85 -1.58
N PHE A 227 3.54 -4.97 -0.51
CA PHE A 227 4.97 -4.66 -0.50
C PHE A 227 5.81 -5.88 -0.13
N GLY A 228 6.94 -6.07 -0.81
CA GLY A 228 7.86 -7.18 -0.57
C GLY A 228 9.26 -6.96 -1.14
N ASP A 229 10.20 -7.81 -0.77
CA ASP A 229 11.61 -7.71 -1.18
C ASP A 229 12.24 -9.03 -1.66
N SER A 230 11.58 -10.15 -1.40
CA SER A 230 12.16 -11.49 -1.49
C SER A 230 11.40 -12.40 -2.44
N ASP A 231 12.01 -13.53 -2.83
CA ASP A 231 11.42 -14.43 -3.84
C ASP A 231 10.08 -15.04 -3.39
N ASN A 232 9.85 -15.19 -2.08
CA ASN A 232 8.58 -15.64 -1.52
C ASN A 232 7.46 -14.57 -1.56
N ASP A 233 7.78 -13.34 -1.97
CA ASP A 233 6.81 -12.26 -2.19
C ASP A 233 6.31 -12.20 -3.63
N ILE A 234 7.05 -12.79 -4.59
CA ILE A 234 6.74 -12.68 -6.02
C ILE A 234 5.28 -13.03 -6.33
N GLU A 235 4.79 -14.17 -5.80
CA GLU A 235 3.41 -14.62 -6.01
C GLU A 235 2.37 -13.64 -5.45
N MET A 236 2.70 -12.92 -4.38
CA MET A 236 1.86 -11.87 -3.80
C MET A 236 1.91 -10.60 -4.64
N LEU A 237 3.10 -10.13 -4.99
CA LEU A 237 3.27 -8.85 -5.69
C LEU A 237 2.66 -8.88 -7.10
N SER A 238 2.77 -10.00 -7.81
CA SER A 238 2.22 -10.12 -9.16
C SER A 238 0.71 -10.40 -9.21
N GLY A 239 0.11 -10.85 -8.10
CA GLY A 239 -1.29 -11.25 -8.07
C GLY A 239 -2.25 -10.28 -7.39
N VAL A 240 -1.75 -9.19 -6.81
CA VAL A 240 -2.58 -8.09 -6.27
C VAL A 240 -2.67 -6.95 -7.28
N GLY A 241 -3.62 -6.03 -7.07
CA GLY A 241 -3.81 -4.87 -7.94
C GLY A 241 -2.58 -3.97 -8.07
N ILE A 242 -1.86 -3.73 -6.97
CA ILE A 242 -0.60 -2.97 -6.98
C ILE A 242 0.47 -3.68 -6.14
N GLY A 243 1.38 -4.36 -6.81
CA GLY A 243 2.56 -4.97 -6.19
C GLY A 243 3.78 -4.05 -6.23
N VAL A 244 4.36 -3.76 -5.07
CA VAL A 244 5.55 -2.90 -4.93
C VAL A 244 6.75 -3.70 -4.43
N ALA A 245 7.82 -3.69 -5.21
CA ALA A 245 9.12 -4.21 -4.80
C ALA A 245 9.92 -3.12 -4.08
N MET A 246 10.53 -3.47 -2.94
CA MET A 246 11.42 -2.56 -2.21
C MET A 246 12.72 -2.30 -2.97
N GLY A 247 13.37 -1.15 -2.74
CA GLY A 247 14.62 -0.79 -3.42
C GLY A 247 15.79 -1.75 -3.12
N ASN A 248 15.75 -2.42 -1.97
CA ASN A 248 16.69 -3.49 -1.59
C ASN A 248 16.33 -4.88 -2.15
N ALA A 249 15.22 -5.02 -2.89
CA ALA A 249 14.79 -6.29 -3.46
C ALA A 249 15.73 -6.81 -4.56
N LYS A 250 15.71 -8.12 -4.78
CA LYS A 250 16.40 -8.75 -5.92
C LYS A 250 15.81 -8.29 -7.25
N SER A 251 16.60 -8.27 -8.32
CA SER A 251 16.13 -7.92 -9.67
C SER A 251 14.94 -8.76 -10.13
N SER A 252 14.94 -10.05 -9.82
CA SER A 252 13.83 -10.98 -10.13
C SER A 252 12.49 -10.57 -9.49
N VAL A 253 12.53 -9.93 -8.32
CA VAL A 253 11.34 -9.44 -7.63
C VAL A 253 10.88 -8.11 -8.24
N LYS A 254 11.83 -7.22 -8.54
CA LYS A 254 11.56 -5.90 -9.16
C LYS A 254 10.95 -6.01 -10.55
N GLU A 255 11.42 -6.96 -11.37
CA GLU A 255 10.92 -7.21 -12.72
C GLU A 255 9.46 -7.68 -12.77
N LEU A 256 8.95 -8.25 -11.67
CA LEU A 256 7.60 -8.80 -11.56
C LEU A 256 6.64 -7.92 -10.75
N ALA A 257 7.15 -6.87 -10.12
CA ALA A 257 6.35 -5.89 -9.41
C ALA A 257 5.86 -4.80 -10.38
N HIS A 258 4.71 -4.21 -10.06
CA HIS A 258 4.14 -3.09 -10.83
C HIS A 258 4.97 -1.81 -10.64
N TYR A 259 5.60 -1.66 -9.48
CA TYR A 259 6.47 -0.53 -9.16
C TYR A 259 7.63 -0.95 -8.27
N THR A 260 8.80 -0.33 -8.47
CA THR A 260 9.95 -0.45 -7.58
C THR A 260 10.12 0.85 -6.83
N THR A 261 10.02 0.80 -5.50
CA THR A 261 10.23 1.95 -4.63
C THR A 261 11.66 2.01 -4.08
N ASP A 262 11.92 2.98 -3.21
CA ASP A 262 13.15 3.12 -2.46
C ASP A 262 13.37 1.99 -1.44
N SER A 263 14.55 1.92 -0.82
CA SER A 263 14.85 0.83 0.13
C SER A 263 14.05 0.94 1.45
N ASN A 264 13.99 -0.17 2.19
CA ASN A 264 13.50 -0.24 3.57
C ASN A 264 14.26 0.67 4.56
N ASN A 265 15.41 1.24 4.16
CA ASN A 265 16.19 2.21 4.94
C ASN A 265 15.99 3.66 4.47
N ASN A 266 15.21 3.90 3.42
CA ASN A 266 15.07 5.21 2.78
C ASN A 266 13.59 5.54 2.50
N ASP A 267 12.73 5.30 3.49
CA ASP A 267 11.28 5.60 3.42
C ASP A 267 10.52 4.98 2.24
N GLY A 268 11.00 3.86 1.68
CA GLY A 268 10.43 3.26 0.48
C GLY A 268 8.92 2.98 0.53
N ILE A 269 8.41 2.53 1.68
CA ILE A 269 6.96 2.32 1.84
C ILE A 269 6.20 3.64 1.69
N SER A 270 6.59 4.68 2.41
CA SER A 270 5.89 5.96 2.40
C SER A 270 6.00 6.67 1.05
N LYS A 271 7.16 6.60 0.39
CA LYS A 271 7.36 7.12 -0.96
C LYS A 271 6.45 6.44 -1.99
N ALA A 272 6.32 5.12 -1.93
CA ALA A 272 5.42 4.40 -2.83
C ALA A 272 3.94 4.76 -2.56
N LEU A 273 3.54 4.81 -1.28
CA LEU A 273 2.17 5.18 -0.92
C LEU A 273 1.84 6.60 -1.40
N ALA A 274 2.77 7.54 -1.30
CA ALA A 274 2.61 8.90 -1.83
C ALA A 274 2.61 8.94 -3.37
N HIS A 275 3.46 8.15 -4.02
CA HIS A 275 3.47 8.00 -5.48
C HIS A 275 2.10 7.58 -6.02
N TYR A 276 1.39 6.71 -5.31
CA TYR A 276 0.03 6.28 -5.66
C TYR A 276 -1.09 7.15 -5.05
N GLY A 277 -0.76 8.31 -4.46
CA GLY A 277 -1.75 9.25 -3.92
C GLY A 277 -2.49 8.78 -2.66
N LEU A 278 -1.98 7.73 -2.00
CA LEU A 278 -2.62 7.16 -0.81
C LEU A 278 -2.31 7.93 0.47
N ILE A 279 -1.17 8.63 0.54
CA ILE A 279 -0.77 9.44 1.69
C ILE A 279 -0.01 10.68 1.26
N HIS A 280 0.10 11.65 2.17
CA HIS A 280 1.11 12.70 2.08
C HIS A 280 2.47 12.23 2.58
N PHE A 281 3.55 12.59 1.88
CA PHE A 281 4.92 12.31 2.30
C PHE A 281 5.71 13.60 2.54
N GLU A 282 5.94 13.91 3.81
CA GLU A 282 6.75 15.05 4.24
C GLU A 282 8.20 14.91 3.75
N VAL A 283 8.69 15.92 3.03
CA VAL A 283 10.12 16.13 2.73
C VAL A 283 10.63 17.21 3.69
N GLU A 284 11.84 17.09 4.26
CA GLU A 284 12.36 17.92 5.39
C GLU A 284 12.31 19.46 5.21
N GLU A 285 12.03 19.96 4.00
CA GLU A 285 11.89 21.40 3.70
C GLU A 285 10.47 21.82 3.28
N SER A 286 9.49 20.91 3.38
CA SER A 286 8.10 21.11 2.95
C SER A 286 7.21 21.56 4.11
N PHE A 287 6.45 22.66 3.95
CA PHE A 287 5.41 23.00 4.94
C PHE A 287 4.16 22.11 4.77
N GLU A 288 3.54 21.72 5.88
CA GLU A 288 2.35 20.86 5.90
C GLU A 288 1.10 21.67 6.30
N SER A 289 0.00 21.47 5.59
CA SER A 289 -1.31 22.04 5.94
C SER A 289 -2.08 21.11 6.89
N GLN A 290 -2.99 21.67 7.68
CA GLN A 290 -3.99 20.88 8.41
C GLN A 290 -5.08 20.30 7.48
N ASP A 291 -5.18 20.82 6.25
CA ASP A 291 -6.08 20.30 5.22
C ASP A 291 -5.38 19.18 4.43
N GLU A 292 -5.88 17.94 4.60
CA GLU A 292 -5.35 16.77 3.90
C GLU A 292 -5.50 16.88 2.37
N ASN A 293 -6.57 17.51 1.87
CA ASN A 293 -6.78 17.67 0.43
C ASN A 293 -5.74 18.62 -0.17
N PHE A 294 -5.34 19.65 0.59
CA PHE A 294 -4.23 20.52 0.20
C PHE A 294 -2.94 19.73 0.08
N ASN A 295 -2.62 18.91 1.08
CA ASN A 295 -1.38 18.12 1.09
C ASN A 295 -1.35 17.11 -0.07
N LYS A 296 -2.47 16.44 -0.39
CA LYS A 296 -2.59 15.57 -1.57
C LYS A 296 -2.29 16.32 -2.88
N VAL A 297 -2.85 17.53 -3.04
CA VAL A 297 -2.59 18.36 -4.24
C VAL A 297 -1.15 18.84 -4.28
N LYS A 298 -0.53 19.10 -3.12
CA LYS A 298 0.89 19.41 -3.02
C LYS A 298 1.75 18.24 -3.48
N ASP A 299 1.45 17.00 -3.06
CA ASP A 299 2.18 15.81 -3.52
C ASP A 299 2.06 15.61 -5.03
N PHE A 300 0.86 15.83 -5.57
CA PHE A 300 0.65 15.82 -7.02
C PHE A 300 1.57 16.84 -7.72
N HIS A 301 1.60 18.09 -7.26
CA HIS A 301 2.47 19.11 -7.84
C HIS A 301 3.95 18.78 -7.66
N HIS A 302 4.36 18.25 -6.51
CA HIS A 302 5.74 17.81 -6.31
C HIS A 302 6.12 16.70 -7.29
N LEU A 303 5.22 15.73 -7.52
CA LEU A 303 5.47 14.62 -8.42
C LEU A 303 5.48 15.05 -9.89
N MET A 304 4.59 15.97 -10.29
CA MET A 304 4.43 16.41 -11.67
C MET A 304 5.45 17.49 -12.07
N ASP A 305 5.68 18.45 -11.18
CA ASP A 305 6.50 19.65 -11.43
C ASP A 305 7.91 19.53 -10.82
N GLY A 306 8.15 18.55 -9.96
CA GLY A 306 9.44 18.27 -9.31
C GLY A 306 9.71 19.09 -8.04
N GLU A 307 9.08 20.26 -7.90
CA GLU A 307 9.20 21.14 -6.75
C GLU A 307 7.86 21.82 -6.41
N THR A 308 7.72 22.27 -5.16
CA THR A 308 6.55 23.00 -4.68
C THR A 308 6.98 24.33 -4.05
N CYS A 309 6.06 25.30 -4.05
CA CYS A 309 6.33 26.60 -3.46
C CYS A 309 6.17 26.55 -1.94
N GLU A 310 7.27 26.73 -1.21
CA GLU A 310 7.30 26.59 0.25
C GLU A 310 7.10 27.90 1.02
N THR A 311 7.04 29.02 0.32
CA THR A 311 6.82 30.36 0.91
C THR A 311 5.70 31.05 0.17
N PRO A 312 4.72 31.68 0.84
CA PRO A 312 3.67 32.44 0.19
C PRO A 312 4.24 33.46 -0.80
N ARG A 313 3.80 33.39 -2.05
CA ARG A 313 4.21 34.30 -3.12
C ARG A 313 3.00 34.84 -3.87
N LEU A 314 3.20 35.98 -4.51
CA LEU A 314 2.24 36.51 -5.47
C LEU A 314 2.27 35.70 -6.77
N TYR A 315 1.09 35.46 -7.35
CA TYR A 315 0.98 35.13 -8.76
C TYR A 315 1.12 36.38 -9.61
N GLY A 316 1.87 36.27 -10.70
CA GLY A 316 1.85 37.26 -11.78
C GLY A 316 0.52 37.23 -12.55
N SER A 317 0.25 38.25 -13.37
CA SER A 317 -1.01 38.34 -14.12
C SER A 317 -1.23 37.16 -15.06
N GLU A 318 -0.17 36.70 -15.74
CA GLU A 318 -0.24 35.57 -16.67
C GLU A 318 -0.54 34.27 -15.93
N GLU A 319 0.21 33.97 -14.87
CA GLU A 319 -0.02 32.78 -14.04
C GLU A 319 -1.43 32.76 -13.43
N ALA A 320 -1.90 33.89 -12.91
CA ALA A 320 -3.23 34.01 -12.35
C ALA A 320 -4.33 33.80 -13.41
N THR A 321 -4.07 34.22 -14.66
CA THR A 321 -4.96 33.99 -15.81
C THR A 321 -5.01 32.50 -16.14
N HIS A 322 -3.86 31.85 -16.34
CA HIS A 322 -3.82 30.40 -16.61
C HIS A 322 -4.49 29.58 -15.50
N ARG A 323 -4.27 29.92 -14.22
CA ARG A 323 -4.95 29.28 -13.08
C ARG A 323 -6.46 29.53 -13.06
N SER A 324 -6.94 30.60 -13.67
CA SER A 324 -8.36 30.92 -13.80
C SER A 324 -9.00 30.20 -14.98
N ASP A 325 -8.29 30.08 -16.11
CA ASP A 325 -8.79 29.39 -17.31
C ASP A 325 -9.16 27.94 -17.02
N PHE A 326 -8.33 27.21 -16.25
CA PHE A 326 -8.66 25.85 -15.78
C PHE A 326 -9.98 25.80 -15.00
N LYS A 327 -10.30 26.83 -14.20
CA LYS A 327 -11.55 26.86 -13.43
C LYS A 327 -12.75 27.21 -14.31
N VAL A 328 -12.54 28.04 -15.34
CA VAL A 328 -13.60 28.40 -16.29
C VAL A 328 -14.05 27.17 -17.07
N GLU A 329 -13.13 26.29 -17.48
CA GLU A 329 -13.44 25.00 -18.11
C GLU A 329 -14.41 24.18 -17.23
N GLU A 330 -14.09 23.98 -15.96
CA GLU A 330 -14.94 23.26 -15.00
C GLU A 330 -16.30 23.93 -14.77
N ILE A 331 -16.37 25.27 -14.75
CA ILE A 331 -17.64 26.00 -14.65
C ILE A 331 -18.52 25.74 -15.87
N VAL A 332 -17.92 25.77 -17.07
CA VAL A 332 -18.63 25.49 -18.32
C VAL A 332 -19.14 24.05 -18.35
N GLU A 333 -18.32 23.09 -17.93
CA GLU A 333 -18.73 21.68 -17.80
C GLU A 333 -19.88 21.50 -16.80
N PHE A 334 -19.81 22.17 -15.65
CA PHE A 334 -20.88 22.16 -14.66
C PHE A 334 -22.21 22.70 -15.23
N LEU A 335 -22.16 23.81 -15.97
CA LEU A 335 -23.35 24.37 -16.64
C LEU A 335 -23.87 23.46 -17.76
N HIS A 336 -22.98 22.83 -18.52
CA HIS A 336 -23.34 21.84 -19.52
C HIS A 336 -24.08 20.65 -18.88
N ALA A 337 -23.55 20.10 -17.79
CA ALA A 337 -24.20 19.02 -17.04
C ALA A 337 -25.56 19.46 -16.45
N ALA A 338 -25.65 20.68 -15.93
CA ALA A 338 -26.90 21.24 -15.41
C ALA A 338 -27.98 21.43 -16.48
N SER A 339 -27.57 21.64 -17.74
CA SER A 339 -28.48 21.81 -18.88
C SER A 339 -29.20 20.52 -19.31
N LYS A 340 -28.74 19.34 -18.84
CA LYS A 340 -29.30 18.01 -19.18
C LYS A 340 -29.39 17.77 -20.69
N GLU A 341 -28.29 18.04 -21.40
CA GLU A 341 -28.19 17.90 -22.86
C GLU A 341 -29.16 18.79 -23.66
N ASN A 342 -29.70 19.86 -23.05
CA ASN A 342 -30.53 20.84 -23.75
C ASN A 342 -29.65 21.99 -24.28
N PRO A 343 -29.44 22.11 -25.62
CA PRO A 343 -28.55 23.12 -26.17
C PRO A 343 -29.03 24.56 -25.91
N GLU A 344 -30.33 24.83 -25.98
CA GLU A 344 -30.87 26.18 -25.73
C GLU A 344 -30.68 26.61 -24.28
N ALA A 345 -30.88 25.68 -23.33
CA ALA A 345 -30.66 25.94 -21.92
C ALA A 345 -29.17 26.19 -21.65
N PHE A 346 -28.28 25.41 -22.27
CA PHE A 346 -26.83 25.59 -22.16
C PHE A 346 -26.38 26.94 -22.72
N GLU A 347 -26.76 27.30 -23.95
CA GLU A 347 -26.44 28.58 -24.57
C GLU A 347 -26.91 29.76 -23.72
N LYS A 348 -28.13 29.66 -23.15
CA LYS A 348 -28.62 30.66 -22.22
C LYS A 348 -27.73 30.77 -20.97
N SER A 349 -27.35 29.63 -20.36
CA SER A 349 -26.45 29.63 -19.21
C SER A 349 -25.07 30.22 -19.52
N ILE A 350 -24.52 30.01 -20.72
CA ILE A 350 -23.28 30.64 -21.16
C ILE A 350 -23.43 32.15 -21.33
N SER A 351 -24.52 32.61 -21.94
CA SER A 351 -24.82 34.04 -22.03
C SER A 351 -24.95 34.69 -20.66
N ASP A 352 -25.61 34.02 -19.71
CA ASP A 352 -25.76 34.49 -18.33
C ASP A 352 -24.40 34.52 -17.59
N LEU A 353 -23.52 33.54 -17.85
CA LEU A 353 -22.16 33.51 -17.32
C LEU A 353 -21.32 34.70 -17.83
N HIS A 354 -21.33 34.99 -19.13
CA HIS A 354 -20.65 36.17 -19.68
C HIS A 354 -21.14 37.47 -19.04
N ALA A 355 -22.47 37.64 -18.91
CA ALA A 355 -23.04 38.81 -18.25
C ALA A 355 -22.64 38.89 -16.76
N ALA A 356 -22.52 37.76 -16.07
CA ALA A 356 -22.04 37.71 -14.69
C ALA A 356 -20.57 38.11 -14.57
N ILE A 357 -19.72 37.69 -15.52
CA ILE A 357 -18.30 38.11 -15.60
C ILE A 357 -18.22 39.62 -15.81
N ASP A 358 -18.95 40.18 -16.78
CA ASP A 358 -18.96 41.64 -17.03
C ASP A 358 -19.40 42.43 -15.80
N LYS A 359 -20.43 41.93 -15.10
CA LYS A 359 -20.89 42.52 -13.84
C LYS A 359 -19.81 42.45 -12.76
N ALA A 360 -19.09 41.34 -12.65
CA ALA A 360 -17.98 41.17 -11.70
C ALA A 360 -16.83 42.13 -12.01
N VAL A 361 -16.44 42.27 -13.29
CA VAL A 361 -15.42 43.23 -13.74
C VAL A 361 -15.80 44.65 -13.32
N ASN A 362 -17.04 45.07 -13.58
CA ASN A 362 -17.51 46.41 -13.20
C ASN A 362 -17.48 46.61 -11.68
N LYS A 363 -17.91 45.62 -10.90
CA LYS A 363 -17.89 45.65 -9.42
C LYS A 363 -16.47 45.77 -8.87
N VAL A 364 -15.53 45.01 -9.41
CA VAL A 364 -14.12 45.02 -8.97
C VAL A 364 -13.45 46.34 -9.35
N ARG A 365 -13.71 46.88 -10.56
CA ARG A 365 -13.19 48.19 -10.99
C ARG A 365 -13.69 49.36 -10.14
N SER A 366 -14.93 49.29 -9.63
CA SER A 366 -15.53 50.37 -8.84
C SER A 366 -15.11 50.40 -7.37
N LYS A 367 -14.43 49.36 -6.89
CA LYS A 367 -14.01 49.26 -5.49
C LYS A 367 -12.55 49.70 -5.33
N GLU A 368 -12.27 50.40 -4.24
CA GLU A 368 -10.89 50.52 -3.75
C GLU A 368 -10.45 49.18 -3.15
N HIS A 369 -9.21 48.79 -3.41
CA HIS A 369 -8.58 47.56 -2.90
C HIS A 369 -7.45 47.95 -1.94
N PRO A 370 -7.76 48.27 -0.67
CA PRO A 370 -6.77 48.78 0.28
C PRO A 370 -5.82 47.69 0.80
N GLU A 371 -6.14 46.43 0.55
CA GLU A 371 -5.34 45.27 0.93
C GLU A 371 -4.09 45.10 0.05
N THR A 372 -3.10 44.36 0.57
CA THR A 372 -1.94 44.01 -0.25
C THR A 372 -2.35 43.01 -1.34
N PRO A 373 -1.69 43.01 -2.51
CA PRO A 373 -2.07 42.11 -3.60
C PRO A 373 -2.09 40.62 -3.22
N LEU A 374 -1.21 40.19 -2.32
CA LEU A 374 -1.20 38.81 -1.83
C LEU A 374 -2.43 38.50 -0.98
N VAL A 375 -2.86 39.44 -0.13
CA VAL A 375 -4.09 39.27 0.68
C VAL A 375 -5.30 39.15 -0.23
N GLY A 376 -5.43 40.02 -1.23
CA GLY A 376 -6.54 39.95 -2.19
C GLY A 376 -6.55 38.65 -3.01
N GLN A 377 -5.38 38.12 -3.40
CA GLN A 377 -5.31 36.80 -4.07
C GLN A 377 -5.73 35.65 -3.15
N VAL A 378 -5.29 35.65 -1.90
CA VAL A 378 -5.67 34.61 -0.92
C VAL A 378 -7.15 34.67 -0.58
N ASP A 379 -7.70 35.87 -0.38
CA ASP A 379 -9.13 36.11 -0.11
C ASP A 379 -9.99 35.56 -1.26
N ALA A 380 -9.70 35.96 -2.50
CA ALA A 380 -10.44 35.50 -3.67
C ALA A 380 -10.37 33.97 -3.87
N LEU A 381 -9.20 33.35 -3.67
CA LEU A 381 -9.07 31.89 -3.77
C LEU A 381 -9.82 31.15 -2.66
N THR A 382 -9.84 31.72 -1.45
CA THR A 382 -10.55 31.15 -0.30
C THR A 382 -12.07 31.26 -0.49
N ASP A 383 -12.56 32.40 -0.99
CA ASP A 383 -13.97 32.60 -1.33
C ASP A 383 -14.44 31.62 -2.42
N LEU A 384 -13.63 31.39 -3.45
CA LEU A 384 -13.93 30.37 -4.47
C LEU A 384 -14.02 28.97 -3.87
N LEU A 385 -13.09 28.59 -2.98
CA LEU A 385 -13.12 27.31 -2.28
C LEU A 385 -14.38 27.17 -1.42
N TYR A 386 -14.72 28.22 -0.67
CA TYR A 386 -15.92 28.26 0.17
C TYR A 386 -17.20 28.11 -0.64
N LEU A 387 -17.33 28.85 -1.75
CA LEU A 387 -18.47 28.77 -2.66
C LEU A 387 -18.57 27.40 -3.33
N THR A 388 -17.44 26.77 -3.67
CA THR A 388 -17.39 25.41 -4.21
C THR A 388 -17.94 24.39 -3.20
N TYR A 389 -17.50 24.44 -1.94
CA TYR A 389 -18.10 23.63 -0.87
C TYR A 389 -19.58 23.96 -0.67
N GLY A 390 -19.96 25.23 -0.76
CA GLY A 390 -21.36 25.68 -0.72
C GLY A 390 -22.23 24.98 -1.77
N SER A 391 -21.74 24.83 -3.00
CA SER A 391 -22.43 24.09 -4.06
C SER A 391 -22.67 22.63 -3.67
N PHE A 392 -21.66 21.92 -3.14
CA PHE A 392 -21.84 20.54 -2.66
C PHE A 392 -22.83 20.43 -1.49
N VAL A 393 -22.78 21.38 -0.55
CA VAL A 393 -23.74 21.48 0.56
C VAL A 393 -25.17 21.62 0.03
N LEU A 394 -25.39 22.50 -0.94
CA LEU A 394 -26.71 22.72 -1.55
C LEU A 394 -27.16 21.52 -2.39
N MET A 395 -26.24 20.76 -2.98
CA MET A 395 -26.52 19.49 -3.66
C MET A 395 -26.80 18.35 -2.67
N GLY A 396 -26.43 18.48 -1.40
CA GLY A 396 -26.52 17.41 -0.40
C GLY A 396 -25.54 16.27 -0.66
N VAL A 397 -24.38 16.59 -1.24
CA VAL A 397 -23.32 15.66 -1.62
C VAL A 397 -22.11 15.90 -0.73
N ASP A 398 -21.55 14.83 -0.16
CA ASP A 398 -20.27 14.89 0.57
C ASP A 398 -19.11 14.81 -0.44
N PRO A 399 -18.32 15.89 -0.63
CA PRO A 399 -17.31 15.96 -1.68
C PRO A 399 -16.07 15.11 -1.42
N LYS A 400 -15.78 14.72 -0.17
CA LYS A 400 -14.48 14.11 0.19
C LYS A 400 -14.19 12.82 -0.59
N PRO A 401 -15.10 11.83 -0.68
CA PRO A 401 -14.85 10.60 -1.44
C PRO A 401 -14.62 10.83 -2.95
N PHE A 402 -15.27 11.86 -3.52
CA PHE A 402 -15.08 12.22 -4.92
C PHE A 402 -13.74 12.89 -5.15
N PHE A 403 -13.31 13.76 -4.24
CA PHE A 403 -11.97 14.36 -4.28
C PHE A 403 -10.88 13.29 -4.26
N ASP A 404 -10.99 12.29 -3.39
CA ASP A 404 -10.03 11.18 -3.33
C ASP A 404 -9.97 10.40 -4.66
N THR A 405 -11.13 10.15 -5.26
CA THR A 405 -11.24 9.48 -6.57
C THR A 405 -10.57 10.30 -7.68
N VAL A 406 -10.82 11.61 -7.72
CA VAL A 406 -10.22 12.52 -8.71
C VAL A 406 -8.73 12.69 -8.49
N HIS A 407 -8.28 12.72 -7.23
CA HIS A 407 -6.87 12.76 -6.90
C HIS A 407 -6.16 11.48 -7.37
N GLU A 408 -6.70 10.29 -7.09
CA GLU A 408 -6.17 9.02 -7.59
C GLU A 408 -6.08 9.01 -9.13
N ALA A 409 -7.12 9.49 -9.82
CA ALA A 409 -7.12 9.61 -11.27
C ALA A 409 -6.01 10.53 -11.79
N ASN A 410 -5.77 11.66 -11.11
CA ASN A 410 -4.69 12.58 -11.45
C ASN A 410 -3.30 11.98 -11.19
N MET A 411 -3.12 11.25 -10.09
CA MET A 411 -1.87 10.53 -9.79
C MET A 411 -1.59 9.42 -10.80
N GLY A 412 -2.64 8.80 -11.37
CA GLY A 412 -2.50 7.81 -12.44
C GLY A 412 -1.93 8.36 -13.76
N LYS A 413 -1.78 9.69 -13.91
CA LYS A 413 -1.21 10.31 -15.14
C LYS A 413 0.32 10.19 -15.24
N ILE A 414 0.95 9.50 -14.31
CA ILE A 414 2.38 9.18 -14.38
C ILE A 414 2.61 8.06 -15.39
N PHE A 415 3.55 8.29 -16.31
CA PHE A 415 3.92 7.31 -17.32
C PHE A 415 4.79 6.20 -16.72
N PRO A 416 4.95 5.04 -17.40
CA PRO A 416 5.77 3.92 -16.92
C PRO A 416 7.24 4.26 -16.61
N ASP A 417 7.74 5.39 -17.12
CA ASP A 417 9.07 5.92 -16.80
C ASP A 417 9.13 6.67 -15.45
N GLY A 418 8.01 6.74 -14.74
CA GLY A 418 7.87 7.40 -13.45
C GLY A 418 7.73 8.92 -13.54
N LYS A 419 7.44 9.48 -14.73
CA LYS A 419 7.34 10.93 -14.94
C LYS A 419 6.01 11.37 -15.53
N ALA A 420 5.67 12.64 -15.29
CA ALA A 420 4.63 13.33 -16.00
C ALA A 420 5.09 13.69 -17.42
N HIS A 421 4.21 13.53 -18.40
CA HIS A 421 4.45 14.01 -19.76
C HIS A 421 3.45 15.12 -20.07
N PHE A 422 3.88 16.17 -20.76
CA PHE A 422 3.07 17.36 -21.01
C PHE A 422 2.87 17.55 -22.51
N ASP A 423 1.67 17.97 -22.89
CA ASP A 423 1.40 18.42 -24.25
C ASP A 423 2.24 19.67 -24.56
N PRO A 424 3.02 19.69 -25.65
CA PRO A 424 3.99 20.76 -25.91
C PRO A 424 3.34 22.11 -26.24
N VAL A 425 2.03 22.15 -26.50
CA VAL A 425 1.29 23.36 -26.86
C VAL A 425 0.45 23.84 -25.67
N THR A 426 -0.42 22.98 -25.17
CA THR A 426 -1.39 23.31 -24.11
C THR A 426 -0.80 23.22 -22.71
N HIS A 427 0.37 22.59 -22.56
CA HIS A 427 1.01 22.30 -21.27
C HIS A 427 0.11 21.49 -20.32
N LYS A 428 -0.95 20.85 -20.84
CA LYS A 428 -1.77 19.91 -20.09
C LYS A 428 -1.02 18.59 -19.92
N ILE A 429 -1.16 17.97 -18.75
CA ILE A 429 -0.58 16.65 -18.46
C ILE A 429 -1.28 15.61 -19.35
N LEU A 430 -0.47 14.82 -20.06
CA LEU A 430 -0.92 13.73 -20.91
C LEU A 430 -1.37 12.52 -20.08
N LYS A 431 -2.23 11.69 -20.69
CA LYS A 431 -2.69 10.43 -20.10
C LYS A 431 -1.94 9.25 -20.74
N PRO A 432 -1.45 8.27 -19.96
CA PRO A 432 -1.00 6.98 -20.49
C PRO A 432 -2.09 6.22 -21.27
N ASP A 433 -1.69 5.27 -22.12
CA ASP A 433 -2.61 4.52 -23.00
C ASP A 433 -3.68 3.73 -22.24
N ASP A 434 -3.33 3.19 -21.08
CA ASP A 434 -4.21 2.38 -20.21
C ASP A 434 -4.92 3.21 -19.12
N TRP A 435 -4.73 4.53 -19.11
CA TRP A 435 -5.24 5.40 -18.06
C TRP A 435 -6.76 5.37 -17.95
N GLU A 436 -7.44 5.43 -19.09
CA GLU A 436 -8.90 5.50 -19.14
C GLU A 436 -9.55 4.20 -18.62
N GLU A 437 -8.90 3.05 -18.80
CA GLU A 437 -9.39 1.77 -18.28
C GLU A 437 -9.16 1.64 -16.77
N GLN A 438 -8.03 2.13 -16.27
CA GLN A 438 -7.60 1.88 -14.88
C GLN A 438 -7.96 2.99 -13.88
N PHE A 439 -7.92 4.25 -14.35
CA PHE A 439 -7.92 5.45 -13.51
C PHE A 439 -9.05 6.43 -13.83
N ALA A 440 -9.84 6.20 -14.87
CA ALA A 440 -11.00 7.05 -15.18
C ALA A 440 -11.92 7.18 -13.94
N PRO A 441 -12.18 8.42 -13.46
CA PRO A 441 -12.87 8.63 -12.20
C PRO A 441 -14.39 8.41 -12.31
N GLU A 442 -14.98 8.51 -13.50
CA GLU A 442 -16.44 8.54 -13.73
C GLU A 442 -17.16 7.29 -13.18
N PRO A 443 -16.67 6.05 -13.41
CA PRO A 443 -17.30 4.85 -12.85
C PRO A 443 -17.26 4.82 -11.31
N ALA A 444 -16.17 5.31 -10.71
CA ALA A 444 -16.03 5.37 -9.25
C ALA A 444 -16.90 6.47 -8.64
N ILE A 445 -16.92 7.66 -9.26
CA ILE A 445 -17.83 8.77 -8.90
C ILE A 445 -19.29 8.29 -8.94
N LYS A 446 -19.70 7.59 -10.01
CA LYS A 446 -21.08 7.08 -10.11
C LYS A 446 -21.43 6.14 -8.96
N ARG A 447 -20.57 5.16 -8.67
CA ARG A 447 -20.80 4.19 -7.57
C ARG A 447 -20.93 4.88 -6.22
N GLU A 448 -20.07 5.85 -5.95
CA GLU A 448 -20.09 6.58 -4.69
C GLU A 448 -21.31 7.51 -4.58
N LEU A 449 -21.71 8.17 -5.67
CA LEU A 449 -22.93 8.96 -5.71
C LEU A 449 -24.18 8.10 -5.45
N ASP A 450 -24.28 6.94 -6.12
CA ASP A 450 -25.35 5.96 -5.90
C ASP A 450 -25.41 5.53 -4.43
N ARG A 451 -24.25 5.33 -3.79
CA ARG A 451 -24.15 5.02 -2.35
C ARG A 451 -24.67 6.14 -1.46
N GLN A 452 -24.28 7.40 -1.71
CA GLN A 452 -24.76 8.55 -0.93
C GLN A 452 -26.28 8.75 -1.10
N ILE A 453 -26.81 8.59 -2.31
CA ILE A 453 -28.25 8.63 -2.60
C ILE A 453 -28.99 7.54 -1.80
N GLN A 454 -28.51 6.29 -1.86
CA GLN A 454 -29.15 5.18 -1.14
C GLN A 454 -29.13 5.39 0.38
N LYS A 455 -28.03 5.90 0.93
CA LYS A 455 -27.91 6.27 2.35
C LYS A 455 -28.93 7.34 2.75
N SER A 456 -29.13 8.35 1.90
CA SER A 456 -30.12 9.41 2.09
C SER A 456 -31.56 8.87 2.08
N LEU A 457 -31.88 8.01 1.10
CA LEU A 457 -33.20 7.35 1.01
C LEU A 457 -33.51 6.50 2.25
N ASN A 458 -32.52 5.73 2.72
CA ASN A 458 -32.67 4.92 3.93
C ASN A 458 -32.89 5.78 5.19
N ARG A 459 -32.20 6.92 5.30
CA ARG A 459 -32.41 7.88 6.40
C ARG A 459 -33.83 8.46 6.38
N LYS A 460 -34.34 8.84 5.20
CA LYS A 460 -35.73 9.33 5.04
C LYS A 460 -36.75 8.27 5.48
N LYS A 461 -36.58 7.01 5.05
CA LYS A 461 -37.46 5.89 5.46
C LYS A 461 -37.46 5.66 6.98
N ARG A 462 -36.28 5.70 7.63
CA ARG A 462 -36.17 5.56 9.09
C ARG A 462 -36.85 6.69 9.84
N ASN A 463 -36.72 7.92 9.36
CA ASN A 463 -37.39 9.07 9.99
C ASN A 463 -38.91 9.01 9.84
N GLN A 464 -39.42 8.48 8.72
CA GLN A 464 -40.85 8.26 8.50
C GLN A 464 -41.44 7.10 9.32
N ALA A 465 -40.62 6.11 9.72
CA ALA A 465 -41.07 5.00 10.56
C ALA A 465 -41.03 5.32 12.07
N SER A 466 -40.39 6.43 12.45
CA SER A 466 -40.27 6.92 13.83
C SER A 466 -41.26 8.04 14.17
N HIS A 467 -42.19 8.34 13.25
CA HIS A 467 -43.31 9.27 13.39
C HIS A 467 -44.59 8.50 13.06
#